data_AF-G1QBV2-F1
#
_entry.id   AF-G1QBV2-F1
#
_cell.length_a   1.000
_cell.length_b   1.000
_cell.length_c   1.000
_cell.angle_alpha   90.00
_cell.angle_beta   90.00
_cell.angle_gamma   90.00
#
_symmetry.space_group_name_H-M   'P 1'
#
loop_
_entity.id
_entity.type
_entity.pdbx_description
1 polymer ?
#
loop_
_entity_poly.entity_id
_entity_poly.type
_entity_poly.pdbx_seq_one_letter_code
_entity_poly.pdbx_strand_id
1 'polypeptide(L)'
;PCKVTGRCGSVLERLIRAPRGTGVVSAPVPKKLPMMASIDLCYTSARGCTDTLGNFARATFDAISKTYSSLTPDLWTETVFTKNSLTLLSRPTPEFLCRGPGSSCGHHIILYKKNKISLPLTKCLKRSV
;
A
#
# COMPACT_ATOMS: atom_id res chain seq x y z
N PRO A 1 -1.71 12.28 -5.95
CA PRO A 1 -0.70 12.26 -4.87
C PRO A 1 -0.75 13.53 -3.99
N CYS A 2 -0.79 13.32 -2.68
CA CYS A 2 -1.07 14.35 -1.67
C CYS A 2 0.18 14.81 -0.92
N LYS A 3 0.04 15.85 -0.08
CA LYS A 3 1.10 16.27 0.85
C LYS A 3 1.27 15.18 1.91
N VAL A 4 2.49 14.67 2.11
CA VAL A 4 2.77 13.59 3.07
C VAL A 4 3.71 14.05 4.17
N THR A 5 3.57 13.45 5.35
CA THR A 5 4.40 13.77 6.52
C THR A 5 4.94 12.51 7.16
N GLY A 6 6.27 12.44 7.30
CA GLY A 6 6.99 11.40 8.03
C GLY A 6 7.51 11.93 9.36
N ARG A 7 7.66 11.05 10.35
CA ARG A 7 8.14 11.41 11.69
C ARG A 7 9.11 10.38 12.22
N CYS A 8 10.22 10.84 12.79
CA CYS A 8 11.12 10.02 13.58
C CYS A 8 11.63 10.82 14.77
N GLY A 9 11.29 10.39 16.00
CA GLY A 9 11.61 11.12 17.22
C GLY A 9 11.02 12.54 17.23
N SER A 10 11.87 13.55 17.40
CA SER A 10 11.51 14.97 17.34
C SER A 10 11.46 15.53 15.91
N VAL A 11 11.99 14.80 14.92
CA VAL A 11 12.04 15.26 13.53
C VAL A 11 10.73 14.93 12.82
N LEU A 12 10.15 15.95 12.20
CA LEU A 12 8.97 15.86 11.36
C LEU A 12 9.31 16.41 9.98
N GLU A 13 9.20 15.57 8.96
CA GLU A 13 9.49 15.94 7.59
C GLU A 13 8.22 15.89 6.74
N ARG A 14 8.02 16.91 5.92
CA ARG A 14 6.86 17.04 5.04
C ARG A 14 7.32 17.09 3.60
N LEU A 15 6.80 16.19 2.78
CA LEU A 15 7.01 16.15 1.33
C LEU A 15 5.81 16.77 0.63
N ILE A 16 6.07 17.69 -0.29
CA ILE A 16 5.06 18.35 -1.13
C ILE A 16 5.50 18.20 -2.58
N ARG A 17 4.59 17.78 -3.46
CA ARG A 17 4.86 17.71 -4.90
C ARG A 17 5.09 19.12 -5.45
N ALA A 18 6.17 19.30 -6.21
CA ALA A 18 6.51 20.58 -6.84
C ALA A 18 6.04 20.63 -8.31
N PRO A 19 5.87 21.83 -8.90
CA PRO A 19 5.62 21.98 -10.34
C PRO A 19 6.82 21.51 -11.17
N ARG A 20 6.58 21.26 -12.47
CA ARG A 20 7.62 20.82 -13.42
C ARG A 20 8.75 21.85 -13.50
N GLY A 21 9.99 21.37 -13.56
CA GLY A 21 11.20 22.21 -13.66
C GLY A 21 11.77 22.70 -12.32
N THR A 22 11.15 22.39 -11.18
CA THR A 22 11.64 22.83 -9.85
C THR A 22 12.89 22.07 -9.38
N GLY A 23 12.97 20.78 -9.70
CA GLY A 23 13.94 19.86 -9.08
C GLY A 23 13.59 19.49 -7.64
N VAL A 24 14.54 18.84 -6.96
CA VAL A 24 14.43 18.44 -5.55
C VAL A 24 14.96 19.56 -4.65
N VAL A 25 14.05 20.23 -3.95
CA VAL A 25 14.36 21.28 -2.97
C VAL A 25 14.32 20.68 -1.57
N SER A 26 15.49 20.24 -1.12
CA SER A 26 15.69 19.60 0.18
C SER A 26 17.00 19.99 0.85
N ALA A 27 17.04 19.78 2.16
CA ALA A 27 18.28 19.81 2.93
C ALA A 27 19.28 18.79 2.35
N PRO A 28 20.60 19.02 2.46
CA PRO A 28 21.61 18.17 1.83
C PRO A 28 21.58 16.72 2.31
N VAL A 29 21.19 16.49 3.57
CA VAL A 29 21.11 15.17 4.20
C VAL A 29 20.07 14.26 3.51
N PRO A 30 18.78 14.63 3.42
CA PRO A 30 17.76 13.80 2.79
C PRO A 30 17.72 13.95 1.27
N LYS A 31 18.41 14.92 0.65
CA LYS A 31 18.33 15.18 -0.80
C LYS A 31 18.52 13.92 -1.66
N LYS A 32 19.37 12.99 -1.21
CA LYS A 32 19.61 11.71 -1.92
C LYS A 32 18.43 10.76 -1.88
N LEU A 33 17.60 10.78 -0.84
CA LEU A 33 16.49 9.83 -0.67
C LEU A 33 15.38 10.02 -1.72
N PRO A 34 14.82 11.23 -1.94
CA PRO A 34 13.88 11.45 -3.04
C PRO A 34 14.48 11.13 -4.42
N MET A 35 15.77 11.45 -4.65
CA MET A 35 16.44 11.11 -5.91
C MET A 35 16.53 9.59 -6.12
N MET A 36 16.88 8.81 -5.09
CA MET A 36 16.88 7.34 -5.18
C MET A 36 15.48 6.76 -5.37
N ALA A 37 14.46 7.41 -4.82
CA ALA A 37 13.06 7.04 -5.02
C ALA A 37 12.50 7.48 -6.39
N SER A 38 13.33 8.01 -7.30
CA SER A 38 12.93 8.54 -8.60
C SER A 38 11.86 9.66 -8.48
N ILE A 39 11.96 10.47 -7.42
CA ILE A 39 11.13 11.65 -7.22
C ILE A 39 11.94 12.87 -7.65
N ASP A 40 11.70 13.32 -8.88
CA ASP A 40 12.50 14.40 -9.49
C ASP A 40 12.09 15.80 -9.00
N LEU A 41 10.85 15.94 -8.50
CA LEU A 41 10.21 17.24 -8.24
C LEU A 41 9.49 17.23 -6.89
N CYS A 42 10.16 17.73 -5.85
CA CYS A 42 9.53 17.90 -4.54
C CYS A 42 10.10 19.09 -3.76
N TYR A 43 9.22 19.68 -2.95
CA TYR A 43 9.59 20.57 -1.85
C TYR A 43 9.57 19.76 -0.55
N THR A 44 10.56 19.99 0.29
CA THR A 44 10.61 19.38 1.63
C THR A 44 10.68 20.46 2.70
N SER A 45 9.91 20.27 3.77
CA SER A 45 10.03 21.10 4.98
C SER A 45 10.22 20.20 6.18
N ALA A 46 11.31 20.41 6.92
CA ALA A 46 11.61 19.67 8.15
C ALA A 46 11.43 20.56 9.37
N ARG A 47 10.99 19.97 10.49
CA ARG A 47 10.89 20.60 11.81
C ARG A 47 11.48 19.67 12.86
N GLY A 48 12.10 20.21 13.90
CA GLY A 48 12.76 19.44 14.97
C GLY A 48 14.28 19.41 14.85
N CYS A 49 14.93 18.48 15.55
CA CYS A 49 16.40 18.36 15.57
C CYS A 49 16.94 17.66 14.33
N THR A 50 17.07 18.41 13.22
CA THR A 50 17.54 17.91 11.92
C THR A 50 19.02 17.58 11.85
N ASP A 51 19.79 17.93 12.89
CA ASP A 51 21.22 17.61 12.98
C ASP A 51 21.46 16.10 13.16
N THR A 52 20.47 15.39 13.70
CA THR A 52 20.54 13.93 13.83
C THR A 52 20.24 13.24 12.49
N LEU A 53 21.30 12.95 11.74
CA LEU A 53 21.22 12.35 10.40
C LEU A 53 20.33 11.10 10.33
N GLY A 54 20.44 10.18 11.31
CA GLY A 54 19.68 8.93 11.31
C GLY A 54 18.16 9.14 11.45
N ASN A 55 17.74 10.01 12.38
CA ASN A 55 16.32 10.34 12.55
C ASN A 55 15.80 11.10 11.33
N PHE A 56 16.60 12.01 10.79
CA PHE A 56 16.19 12.80 9.64
C PHE A 56 15.97 11.92 8.41
N ALA A 57 16.94 11.07 8.05
CA ALA A 57 16.82 10.12 6.95
C ALA A 57 15.64 9.15 7.13
N ARG A 58 15.41 8.68 8.36
CA ARG A 58 14.28 7.80 8.66
C ARG A 58 12.94 8.51 8.55
N ALA A 59 12.85 9.78 8.94
CA ALA A 59 11.64 10.59 8.76
C ALA A 59 11.33 10.79 7.25
N THR A 60 12.35 11.02 6.41
CA THR A 60 12.17 11.10 4.95
C THR A 60 11.65 9.79 4.37
N PHE A 61 12.27 8.67 4.77
CA PHE A 61 11.88 7.34 4.29
C PHE A 61 10.44 7.00 4.68
N ASP A 62 10.05 7.32 5.92
CA ASP A 62 8.67 7.18 6.40
C ASP A 62 7.68 8.08 5.64
N ALA A 63 8.09 9.29 5.24
CA ALA A 63 7.25 10.13 4.38
C ALA A 63 7.05 9.52 2.99
N ILE A 64 8.10 8.94 2.40
CA ILE A 64 8.05 8.29 1.08
C ILE A 64 7.16 7.05 1.12
N SER A 65 7.30 6.18 2.12
CA SER A 65 6.48 4.96 2.24
C SER A 65 4.99 5.28 2.34
N LYS A 66 4.61 6.31 3.10
CA LYS A 66 3.24 6.81 3.24
C LYS A 66 2.61 7.32 1.95
N THR A 67 3.42 7.58 0.91
CA THR A 67 2.91 7.96 -0.42
C THR A 67 2.03 6.85 -1.00
N TYR A 68 2.40 5.58 -0.78
CA TYR A 68 1.60 4.43 -1.21
C TYR A 68 0.50 4.05 -0.21
N SER A 69 0.64 4.43 1.05
CA SER A 69 -0.41 4.24 2.06
C SER A 69 -1.60 5.20 1.89
N SER A 70 -1.42 6.27 1.13
CA SER A 70 -2.46 7.28 0.90
C SER A 70 -3.39 6.86 -0.24
N LEU A 71 -4.66 6.62 0.07
CA LEU A 71 -5.68 6.30 -0.92
C LEU A 71 -6.10 7.56 -1.70
N THR A 72 -5.70 7.63 -2.96
CA THR A 72 -6.24 8.62 -3.90
C THR A 72 -7.48 8.06 -4.61
N PRO A 73 -8.41 8.91 -5.10
CA PRO A 73 -9.63 8.46 -5.79
C PRO A 73 -9.41 7.47 -6.93
N ASP A 74 -8.26 7.59 -7.61
CA ASP A 74 -7.83 6.68 -8.68
C ASP A 74 -7.63 5.22 -8.22
N LEU A 75 -7.32 5.01 -6.93
CA LEU A 75 -7.07 3.70 -6.34
C LEU A 75 -8.31 3.10 -5.65
N TRP A 76 -9.48 3.73 -5.77
CA TRP A 76 -10.71 3.23 -5.11
C TRP A 76 -11.39 2.08 -5.86
N THR A 77 -10.96 1.80 -7.09
CA THR A 77 -11.49 0.67 -7.86
C THR A 77 -11.19 -0.67 -7.18
N GLU A 78 -12.12 -1.62 -7.30
CA GLU A 78 -11.95 -2.96 -6.73
C GLU A 78 -10.66 -3.62 -7.24
N THR A 79 -9.88 -4.17 -6.31
CA THR A 79 -8.64 -4.89 -6.64
C THR A 79 -8.94 -6.36 -6.90
N VAL A 80 -8.33 -6.91 -7.95
CA VAL A 80 -8.44 -8.35 -8.24
C VAL A 80 -7.41 -9.10 -7.42
N PHE A 81 -7.88 -10.01 -6.56
CA PHE A 81 -6.99 -10.87 -5.77
C PHE A 81 -6.35 -11.93 -6.65
N THR A 82 -5.10 -11.71 -7.05
CA THR A 82 -4.26 -12.75 -7.65
C THR A 82 -3.66 -13.64 -6.57
N LYS A 83 -3.49 -14.93 -6.88
CA LYS A 83 -2.78 -15.88 -6.03
C LYS A 83 -1.35 -15.38 -5.79
N ASN A 84 -0.85 -15.55 -4.56
CA ASN A 84 0.53 -15.17 -4.26
C ASN A 84 1.51 -16.11 -5.00
N SER A 85 2.73 -15.63 -5.28
CA SER A 85 3.74 -16.40 -6.01
C SER A 85 4.06 -17.74 -5.33
N LEU A 86 4.04 -17.76 -3.99
CA LEU A 86 4.27 -18.98 -3.21
C LEU A 86 3.20 -20.05 -3.46
N THR A 87 1.93 -19.67 -3.55
CA THR A 87 0.82 -20.61 -3.83
C THR A 87 0.79 -21.06 -5.29
N LEU A 88 1.39 -20.31 -6.21
CA LEU A 88 1.53 -20.71 -7.61
C LEU A 88 2.68 -21.70 -7.83
N LEU A 89 3.75 -21.59 -7.03
CA LEU A 89 4.93 -22.46 -7.10
C LEU A 89 4.78 -23.73 -6.28
N SER A 90 3.98 -23.72 -5.21
CA SER A 90 3.55 -24.94 -4.55
C SER A 90 2.70 -25.74 -5.55
N ARG A 91 3.27 -26.81 -6.12
CA ARG A 91 2.51 -27.78 -6.92
C ARG A 91 1.22 -28.11 -6.16
N PRO A 92 0.04 -28.07 -6.80
CA PRO A 92 -1.15 -28.61 -6.15
C PRO A 92 -0.84 -30.07 -5.82
N THR A 93 -0.69 -30.38 -4.54
CA THR A 93 -0.64 -31.78 -4.09
C THR A 93 -1.94 -32.41 -4.59
N PRO A 94 -1.90 -33.51 -5.37
CA PRO A 94 -3.12 -34.13 -5.83
C PRO A 94 -3.95 -34.48 -4.60
N GLU A 95 -5.14 -33.88 -4.51
CA GLU A 95 -6.10 -34.14 -3.45
C GLU A 95 -6.39 -35.65 -3.46
N PHE A 96 -5.93 -36.34 -2.42
CA PHE A 96 -6.35 -37.70 -2.14
C PHE A 96 -7.87 -37.67 -1.93
N LEU A 97 -8.59 -38.21 -2.91
CA LEU A 97 -10.01 -38.55 -2.82
C LEU A 97 -10.27 -39.41 -1.58
N CYS A 98 -10.79 -38.83 -0.51
CA CYS A 98 -11.46 -39.59 0.54
C CYS A 98 -12.77 -38.91 0.95
N ARG A 99 -13.85 -39.43 0.34
CA ARG A 99 -15.21 -39.66 0.85
C ARG A 99 -15.56 -38.98 2.19
N GLY A 100 -16.66 -38.22 2.21
CA GLY A 100 -17.40 -37.94 3.46
C GLY A 100 -18.06 -39.22 4.03
N PRO A 101 -18.96 -39.14 5.03
CA PRO A 101 -19.45 -37.98 5.79
C PRO A 101 -19.36 -38.18 7.34
N GLY A 102 -19.52 -37.11 8.13
CA GLY A 102 -19.91 -37.23 9.55
C GLY A 102 -19.20 -36.27 10.51
N SER A 103 -20.02 -35.52 11.27
CA SER A 103 -19.94 -35.23 12.71
C SER A 103 -18.56 -35.05 13.37
N SER A 104 -18.25 -34.08 14.21
CA SER A 104 -18.99 -33.04 14.94
C SER A 104 -17.94 -32.24 15.73
N CYS A 105 -18.25 -30.97 16.01
CA CYS A 105 -17.72 -30.12 17.09
C CYS A 105 -16.22 -30.26 17.52
N GLY A 106 -15.46 -29.20 17.24
CA GLY A 106 -14.20 -28.94 17.94
C GLY A 106 -13.49 -27.74 17.33
N HIS A 107 -13.39 -26.65 18.10
CA HIS A 107 -12.86 -25.36 17.68
C HIS A 107 -11.51 -25.49 16.94
N HIS A 108 -11.53 -25.13 15.66
CA HIS A 108 -10.32 -24.72 14.95
C HIS A 108 -10.68 -23.54 14.05
N ILE A 109 -9.85 -22.50 14.11
CA ILE A 109 -9.87 -21.33 13.24
C ILE A 109 -9.96 -21.80 11.78
N ILE A 110 -11.07 -21.54 11.07
CA ILE A 110 -11.22 -21.87 9.64
C ILE A 110 -11.12 -20.59 8.82
N LEU A 111 -9.93 -20.45 8.25
CA LEU A 111 -9.56 -19.68 7.08
C LEU A 111 -10.46 -19.99 5.85
N TYR A 112 -10.80 -18.92 5.12
CA TYR A 112 -11.27 -18.85 3.72
C TYR A 112 -12.46 -19.72 3.27
N LYS A 113 -13.65 -19.11 3.13
CA LYS A 113 -14.56 -19.38 2.00
C LYS A 113 -15.64 -18.31 1.81
N LYS A 114 -15.46 -17.40 0.85
CA LYS A 114 -16.51 -16.88 -0.06
C LYS A 114 -15.90 -15.89 -1.04
N ASN A 115 -15.64 -16.34 -2.26
CA ASN A 115 -16.18 -15.67 -3.45
C ASN A 115 -15.97 -16.53 -4.68
N LYS A 116 -17.02 -17.30 -5.01
CA LYS A 116 -17.24 -17.78 -6.37
C LYS A 116 -17.59 -16.56 -7.20
N ILE A 117 -16.77 -16.34 -8.22
CA ILE A 117 -17.01 -15.43 -9.33
C ILE A 117 -18.28 -15.88 -10.07
N SER A 118 -19.23 -14.96 -10.23
CA SER A 118 -20.28 -15.03 -11.25
C SER A 118 -20.56 -13.62 -11.76
N LEU A 119 -19.98 -13.27 -12.90
CA LEU A 119 -20.46 -12.24 -13.82
C LEU A 119 -21.13 -12.96 -15.00
N PRO A 120 -22.00 -12.35 -15.82
CA PRO A 120 -22.72 -11.09 -15.69
C PRO A 120 -24.24 -11.22 -15.97
N LEU A 121 -25.09 -10.40 -15.34
CA LEU A 121 -26.42 -10.10 -15.91
C LEU A 121 -26.63 -8.57 -15.91
N THR A 122 -26.32 -7.99 -17.06
CA THR A 122 -26.88 -6.73 -17.54
C THR A 122 -28.42 -6.74 -17.44
N LYS A 123 -28.96 -5.55 -17.16
CA LYS A 123 -30.37 -5.13 -17.19
C LYS A 123 -31.17 -5.40 -15.91
N CYS A 124 -31.48 -4.32 -15.18
CA CYS A 124 -32.83 -3.71 -15.16
C CYS A 124 -33.06 -2.99 -13.81
N LEU A 125 -32.52 -1.78 -13.65
CA LEU A 125 -32.92 -0.88 -12.56
C LEU A 125 -33.60 0.36 -13.16
N LYS A 126 -34.85 0.15 -13.58
CA LYS A 126 -35.91 1.18 -13.62
C LYS A 126 -37.24 0.47 -13.38
N ARG A 127 -37.70 0.43 -12.13
CA ARG A 127 -39.12 0.57 -11.76
C ARG A 127 -39.29 0.69 -10.24
N SER A 128 -39.80 1.87 -9.86
CA SER A 128 -40.72 2.14 -8.75
C SER A 128 -40.43 1.53 -7.37
N VAL A 129 -40.02 2.36 -6.43
CA VAL A 129 -40.93 2.97 -5.45
C VAL A 129 -40.52 4.43 -5.26
#